data_AF-A0A966R3E8-F1
#
_entry.id   AF-A0A966R3E8-F1
#
_cell.length_a   1.000
_cell.length_b   1.000
_cell.length_c   1.000
_cell.angle_alpha   90.00
_cell.angle_beta   90.00
_cell.angle_gamma   90.00
#
_symmetry.space_group_name_H-M   'P 1'
#
loop_
_entity.id
_entity.type
_entity.pdbx_description
1 polymer ?
#
loop_
_entity_poly.entity_id
_entity_poly.type
_entity_poly.pdbx_seq_one_letter_code
_entity_poly.pdbx_strand_id
1 'polypeptide(L)'
;MATPRGFEWIPDIWHLIYEEGIRGNHILFHEQDLAAIRALIARGKLDWDDEFGRSIEDRAVHLLRLNNIEIIRSKVSSFTDDEKLGLYLVYQCGLELWRSALKRRLN
;
A
#
# COMPACT_ATOMS: atom_id res chain seq x y z
N MET A 1 5.67 -19.07 -7.21
CA MET A 1 5.26 -17.84 -7.94
C MET A 1 6.51 -17.16 -8.46
N ALA A 2 6.45 -16.47 -9.59
CA ALA A 2 7.63 -15.81 -10.16
C ALA A 2 7.55 -14.29 -9.95
N THR A 3 8.40 -13.76 -9.07
CA THR A 3 8.53 -12.32 -8.77
C THR A 3 8.91 -11.51 -10.02
N PRO A 4 8.25 -10.37 -10.32
CA PRO A 4 8.67 -9.44 -11.37
C PRO A 4 10.11 -8.95 -11.16
N ARG A 5 10.88 -8.80 -12.24
CA ARG A 5 12.26 -8.29 -12.16
C ARG A 5 12.29 -6.88 -11.56
N GLY A 6 13.23 -6.61 -10.65
CA GLY A 6 13.35 -5.35 -9.92
C GLY A 6 12.61 -5.31 -8.59
N PHE A 7 11.87 -6.38 -8.26
CA PHE A 7 11.16 -6.54 -7.00
C PHE A 7 11.65 -7.75 -6.19
N GLU A 8 12.77 -8.38 -6.60
CA GLU A 8 13.32 -9.55 -5.89
C GLU A 8 13.73 -9.26 -4.43
N TRP A 9 13.87 -7.98 -4.07
CA TRP A 9 14.21 -7.52 -2.73
C TRP A 9 13.00 -7.40 -1.79
N ILE A 10 11.77 -7.45 -2.30
CA ILE A 10 10.56 -7.30 -1.49
C ILE A 10 10.17 -8.66 -0.87
N PRO A 11 9.79 -8.71 0.42
CA PRO A 11 9.34 -9.97 1.05
C PRO A 11 8.11 -10.58 0.38
N ASP A 12 8.01 -11.91 0.39
CA ASP A 12 6.92 -12.67 -0.26
C ASP A 12 5.51 -12.24 0.14
N ILE A 13 5.32 -11.78 1.38
CA ILE A 13 4.01 -11.31 1.83
C ILE A 13 3.50 -10.12 1.01
N TRP A 14 4.40 -9.25 0.54
CA TRP A 14 4.02 -8.11 -0.27
C TRP A 14 3.65 -8.49 -1.69
N HIS A 15 4.20 -9.58 -2.23
CA HIS A 15 3.72 -10.15 -3.48
C HIS A 15 2.26 -10.57 -3.35
N LEU A 16 1.91 -11.27 -2.27
CA LEU A 16 0.52 -11.62 -1.97
C LEU A 16 -0.36 -10.38 -1.83
N ILE A 17 0.09 -9.36 -1.06
CA ILE A 17 -0.65 -8.10 -0.89
C ILE A 17 -0.91 -7.43 -2.25
N TYR A 18 0.09 -7.33 -3.12
CA TYR A 18 -0.07 -6.69 -4.43
C TYR A 18 -0.94 -7.51 -5.39
N GLU A 19 -0.81 -8.84 -5.40
CA GLU A 19 -1.67 -9.71 -6.19
C GLU A 19 -3.15 -9.58 -5.78
N GLU A 20 -3.43 -9.63 -4.48
CA GLU A 20 -4.77 -9.41 -3.95
C GLU A 20 -5.27 -8.00 -4.27
N GLY A 21 -4.41 -6.99 -4.12
CA GLY A 21 -4.75 -5.61 -4.49
C GLY A 21 -5.11 -5.45 -5.97
N ILE A 22 -4.44 -6.15 -6.89
CA ILE A 22 -4.82 -6.17 -8.31
C ILE A 22 -6.20 -6.79 -8.52
N ARG A 23 -6.56 -7.82 -7.74
CA ARG A 23 -7.88 -8.46 -7.77
C ARG A 23 -8.98 -7.59 -7.13
N GLY A 24 -8.61 -6.45 -6.53
CA GLY A 24 -9.52 -5.56 -5.80
C GLY A 24 -9.66 -5.89 -4.32
N ASN A 25 -8.91 -6.88 -3.83
CA ASN A 25 -8.89 -7.28 -2.43
C ASN A 25 -7.77 -6.52 -1.71
N HIS A 26 -8.08 -5.36 -1.14
CA HIS A 26 -7.09 -4.52 -0.45
C HIS A 26 -6.78 -5.02 0.99
N ILE A 27 -6.22 -6.22 1.11
CA ILE A 27 -5.98 -6.94 2.38
C ILE A 27 -5.06 -6.22 3.38
N LEU A 28 -4.37 -5.17 2.93
CA LEU A 28 -3.52 -4.32 3.77
C LEU A 28 -4.32 -3.45 4.75
N PHE A 29 -5.57 -3.12 4.39
CA PHE A 29 -6.43 -2.20 5.14
C PHE A 29 -7.66 -2.96 5.67
N HIS A 30 -8.15 -2.59 6.85
CA HIS A 30 -9.46 -3.08 7.29
C HIS A 30 -10.57 -2.40 6.48
N GLU A 31 -11.73 -3.05 6.35
CA GLU A 31 -12.88 -2.49 5.61
C GLU A 31 -13.31 -1.11 6.16
N GLN A 32 -13.25 -0.94 7.48
CA GLN A 32 -13.53 0.34 8.14
C GLN A 32 -12.55 1.45 7.72
N ASP A 33 -11.25 1.12 7.57
CA ASP A 33 -10.25 2.08 7.13
C ASP A 33 -10.50 2.46 5.67
N LEU A 34 -10.83 1.48 4.81
CA LEU A 34 -11.17 1.73 3.41
C LEU A 34 -12.42 2.61 3.25
N ALA A 35 -13.40 2.48 4.16
CA ALA A 35 -14.58 3.35 4.19
C ALA A 35 -14.20 4.79 4.58
N ALA A 36 -13.38 4.95 5.62
CA ALA A 36 -12.88 6.26 6.06
C ALA A 36 -12.04 6.95 4.97
N ILE A 37 -11.10 6.22 4.37
CA ILE A 37 -10.26 6.67 3.25
C ILE A 37 -11.12 7.17 2.09
N ARG A 38 -12.13 6.39 1.67
CA ARG A 38 -13.05 6.79 0.59
C ARG A 38 -13.81 8.07 0.92
N ALA A 39 -14.24 8.24 2.17
CA ALA A 39 -14.90 9.45 2.61
C ALA A 39 -13.96 10.67 2.59
N LEU A 40 -12.69 10.51 2.95
CA LEU A 40 -11.68 11.58 2.89
C LEU A 40 -11.35 11.98 1.45
N ILE A 41 -11.17 11.00 0.55
CA ILE A 41 -10.94 11.24 -0.88
C ILE A 41 -12.11 12.04 -1.47
N ALA A 42 -13.36 11.65 -1.20
CA ALA A 42 -14.54 12.35 -1.70
C ALA A 42 -14.64 13.80 -1.21
N ARG A 43 -14.02 14.13 -0.07
CA ARG A 43 -13.97 15.48 0.49
C ARG A 43 -12.79 16.31 -0.02
N GLY A 44 -11.87 15.71 -0.80
CA GLY A 44 -10.68 16.39 -1.31
C GLY A 44 -9.71 16.86 -0.24
N LYS A 45 -9.77 16.28 0.98
CA LYS A 45 -8.92 16.69 2.10
C LYS A 45 -7.70 15.77 2.20
N LEU A 46 -6.59 16.21 1.65
CA LEU A 46 -5.25 15.77 2.04
C LEU A 46 -4.29 16.93 1.82
N ASP A 47 -3.83 17.54 2.91
CA ASP A 47 -2.77 18.55 2.85
C ASP A 47 -1.44 17.81 2.69
N TRP A 48 -1.10 17.51 1.44
CA TRP A 48 0.16 16.85 1.10
C TRP A 48 1.28 17.89 1.01
N ASP A 49 2.14 17.92 2.02
CA ASP A 49 3.39 18.68 2.01
C ASP A 49 4.62 17.74 2.03
N ASP A 50 5.82 18.32 1.89
CA ASP A 50 7.07 17.56 1.83
C ASP A 50 7.39 16.83 3.14
N GLU A 51 6.95 17.36 4.29
CA GLU A 51 7.20 16.75 5.59
C GLU A 51 6.31 15.52 5.79
N PHE A 52 5.02 15.67 5.49
CA PHE A 52 4.06 14.59 5.50
C PHE A 52 4.45 13.51 4.49
N GLY A 53 4.82 13.89 3.26
CA GLY A 53 5.30 12.97 2.23
C GLY A 53 6.46 12.11 2.72
N ARG A 54 7.50 12.71 3.31
CA ARG A 54 8.63 11.97 3.90
C ARG A 54 8.21 11.06 5.04
N SER A 55 7.31 11.51 5.91
CA SER A 55 6.77 10.68 7.01
C SER A 55 6.05 9.44 6.50
N ILE A 56 5.24 9.59 5.44
CA ILE A 56 4.55 8.45 4.79
C ILE A 56 5.55 7.51 4.12
N GLU A 57 6.57 8.03 3.43
CA GLU A 57 7.61 7.21 2.83
C GLU A 57 8.36 6.37 3.87
N ASP A 58 8.80 6.99 4.98
CA ASP A 58 9.47 6.30 6.07
C ASP A 58 8.60 5.18 6.67
N ARG A 59 7.29 5.46 6.83
CA ARG A 59 6.30 4.47 7.28
C ARG A 59 6.15 3.34 6.28
N ALA A 60 6.04 3.64 4.99
CA ALA A 60 5.92 2.64 3.94
C ALA A 60 7.16 1.73 3.90
N VAL A 61 8.36 2.31 3.96
CA VAL A 61 9.63 1.57 4.03
C VAL A 61 9.70 0.69 5.28
N HIS A 62 9.24 1.19 6.43
CA HIS A 62 9.17 0.39 7.64
C HIS A 62 8.21 -0.79 7.50
N LEU A 63 7.02 -0.58 6.92
CA LEU A 63 6.05 -1.66 6.67
C LEU A 63 6.63 -2.71 5.70
N LEU A 64 7.34 -2.29 4.65
CA LEU A 64 7.96 -3.19 3.67
C LEU A 64 8.96 -4.19 4.28
N ARG A 65 9.53 -3.87 5.45
CA ARG A 65 10.46 -4.76 6.18
C ARG A 65 9.74 -5.85 6.98
N LEU A 66 8.43 -5.74 7.17
CA LEU A 66 7.64 -6.72 7.91
C LEU A 66 7.26 -7.89 6.98
N ASN A 67 7.20 -9.09 7.55
CA ASN A 67 6.92 -10.34 6.84
C ASN A 67 5.62 -11.03 7.27
N ASN A 68 4.81 -10.39 8.12
CA ASN A 68 3.57 -10.94 8.66
C ASN A 68 2.42 -9.95 8.46
N ILE A 69 1.37 -10.39 7.77
CA ILE A 69 0.23 -9.53 7.41
C ILE A 69 -0.51 -8.97 8.62
N GLU A 70 -0.66 -9.73 9.70
CA GLU A 70 -1.38 -9.27 10.89
C GLU A 70 -0.58 -8.18 11.64
N ILE A 71 0.76 -8.29 11.65
CA ILE A 71 1.63 -7.23 12.19
C ILE A 71 1.54 -5.98 11.31
N ILE A 72 1.57 -6.14 9.98
CA ILE A 72 1.44 -5.02 9.03
C ILE A 72 0.10 -4.31 9.26
N ARG A 73 -1.01 -5.05 9.27
CA ARG A 73 -2.36 -4.52 9.47
C ARG A 73 -2.53 -3.85 10.83
N SER A 74 -1.98 -4.44 11.89
CA SER A 74 -1.97 -3.82 13.22
C SER A 74 -1.24 -2.48 13.20
N LYS A 75 -0.09 -2.39 12.50
CA LYS A 75 0.66 -1.14 12.37
C LYS A 75 -0.10 -0.10 11.55
N VAL A 76 -0.69 -0.48 10.42
CA VAL A 76 -1.55 0.39 9.59
C VAL A 76 -2.74 0.90 10.40
N SER A 77 -3.38 0.03 11.18
CA SER A 77 -4.53 0.39 12.02
C SER A 77 -4.19 1.44 13.08
N SER A 78 -2.94 1.49 13.54
CA SER A 78 -2.45 2.46 14.52
C SER A 78 -2.18 3.87 13.95
N PHE A 79 -2.21 4.02 12.63
CA PHE A 79 -2.01 5.31 11.96
C PHE A 79 -3.26 6.20 12.06
N THR A 80 -3.06 7.51 11.93
CA THR A 80 -4.16 8.46 11.79
C THR A 80 -4.91 8.25 10.47
N ASP A 81 -6.12 8.78 10.34
CA ASP A 81 -6.88 8.64 9.09
C ASP A 81 -6.17 9.30 7.90
N ASP A 82 -5.51 10.44 8.13
CA ASP A 82 -4.70 11.12 7.11
C ASP A 82 -3.48 10.28 6.71
N GLU A 83 -2.79 9.68 7.68
CA GLU A 83 -1.66 8.78 7.42
C GLU A 83 -2.10 7.53 6.66
N LYS A 84 -3.25 6.95 7.00
CA LYS A 84 -3.84 5.81 6.27
C LYS A 84 -4.19 6.19 4.85
N LEU A 85 -4.74 7.39 4.63
CA LEU A 85 -5.01 7.93 3.30
C LEU A 85 -3.71 8.11 2.51
N GLY A 86 -2.70 8.73 3.10
CA GLY A 86 -1.40 8.92 2.45
C GLY A 86 -0.74 7.60 2.07
N LEU A 87 -0.74 6.63 3.00
CA LEU A 87 -0.23 5.29 2.75
C LEU A 87 -1.04 4.57 1.65
N TYR A 88 -2.37 4.73 1.64
CA TYR A 88 -3.23 4.14 0.62
C TYR A 88 -2.89 4.69 -0.78
N LEU A 89 -2.60 5.99 -0.91
CA LEU A 89 -2.18 6.58 -2.18
C LEU A 89 -0.83 6.02 -2.66
N VAL A 90 0.15 5.91 -1.77
CA VAL A 90 1.45 5.28 -2.08
C VAL A 90 1.26 3.81 -2.49
N TYR A 91 0.40 3.08 -1.78
CA TYR A 91 0.05 1.69 -2.09
C TYR A 91 -0.61 1.56 -3.47
N GLN A 92 -1.54 2.45 -3.84
CA GLN A 92 -2.15 2.48 -5.17
C GLN A 92 -1.11 2.72 -6.28
N CYS A 93 -0.18 3.66 -6.06
CA CYS A 93 0.95 3.85 -6.98
C CYS A 93 1.80 2.58 -7.12
N GLY A 94 2.10 1.90 -6.01
CA GLY A 94 2.79 0.61 -6.02
C GLY A 94 2.05 -0.48 -6.81
N LEU A 95 0.72 -0.56 -6.64
CA LEU A 95 -0.13 -1.49 -7.39
C LEU A 95 -0.08 -1.25 -8.91
N GLU A 96 -0.14 0.02 -9.34
CA GLU A 96 -0.05 0.39 -10.76
C GLU A 96 1.30 -0.01 -11.37
N LEU A 97 2.39 0.20 -10.64
CA LEU A 97 3.74 -0.22 -11.04
C LEU A 97 3.85 -1.74 -11.12
N TRP A 98 3.35 -2.45 -10.11
CA TRP A 98 3.34 -3.92 -10.08
C TRP A 98 2.51 -4.51 -11.23
N ARG A 99 1.31 -3.98 -11.46
CA ARG A 99 0.42 -4.36 -12.57
C ARG A 99 1.11 -4.17 -13.92
N SER A 100 1.78 -3.04 -14.11
CA SER A 100 2.52 -2.73 -15.33
C SER A 100 3.71 -3.67 -15.52
N ALA A 101 4.44 -4.00 -14.46
CA ALA A 101 5.53 -4.96 -14.50
C ALA A 101 5.07 -6.37 -14.87
N LEU A 102 3.94 -6.83 -14.31
CA LEU A 102 3.34 -8.12 -14.66
C LEU A 102 2.91 -8.19 -16.13
N LYS A 103 2.21 -7.16 -16.62
CA LYS A 103 1.78 -7.10 -18.04
C LYS A 103 2.97 -7.22 -19.00
N ARG A 104 4.08 -6.52 -18.72
CA ARG A 104 5.31 -6.58 -19.54
C ARG A 104 5.99 -7.95 -19.57
N ARG A 105 5.72 -8.82 -18.59
CA ARG A 105 6.31 -10.16 -18.51
C ARG A 105 5.45 -11.22 -19.19
N LEU A 106 4.14 -11.02 -19.19
CA LEU A 106 3.18 -11.94 -19.80
C LEU A 106 3.06 -11.75 -21.32
N ASN A 107 3.42 -10.57 -21.82
CA ASN A 107 3.59 -10.27 -23.24
C ASN A 107 5.02 -10.55 -23.68
#